data_AF-A0A933G0A0-F1
#
_entry.id   AF-A0A933G0A0-F1
#
_cell.length_a   1.000
_cell.length_b   1.000
_cell.length_c   1.000
_cell.angle_alpha   90.00
_cell.angle_beta   90.00
_cell.angle_gamma   90.00
#
_symmetry.space_group_name_H-M   'P 1'
#
loop_
_entity.id
_entity.type
_entity.pdbx_description
1 polymer ?
#
loop_
_entity_poly.entity_id
_entity_poly.type
_entity_poly.pdbx_seq_one_letter_code
_entity_poly.pdbx_strand_id
1 'polypeptide(L)'
;MTPRARAGALIFFVLAAGALCAVFAFALWSTDSRPGPARAAIIDQASLTQPNPSLVWTATSRLAQAGYQVDYIPGEQVTVDFYRRLPEQGYDLLLIRTHSGLIGEAQQQNQGFIFTSETYHETKYIEDQRARRLIVASYATTYPGESVALRDIPRLFGLAPEFFRSGVTGSFDGALVILMGCNGLTTDSLATALAGRGARQVLSWDGLVSASHTDAATERLLAHLFEDGLPVEEAVARTMAEVGPDPSYRSVLRVYPPGG
;
A
#
# COMPACT_ATOMS: atom_id res chain seq x y z
N MET A 1 14.40 -10.13 60.47
CA MET A 1 14.96 -10.27 59.11
C MET A 1 16.46 -10.11 59.17
N THR A 2 17.21 -11.10 58.70
CA THR A 2 18.69 -11.09 58.70
C THR A 2 19.22 -10.07 57.67
N PRO A 3 20.42 -9.50 57.86
CA PRO A 3 21.01 -8.51 56.94
C PRO A 3 21.11 -9.00 55.49
N ARG A 4 21.23 -10.32 55.27
CA ARG A 4 21.18 -10.95 53.94
C ARG A 4 19.82 -10.81 53.24
N ALA A 5 18.71 -10.89 53.98
CA ALA A 5 17.36 -10.72 53.42
C ALA A 5 17.08 -9.28 52.98
N ARG A 6 17.67 -8.29 53.67
CA ARG A 6 17.57 -6.86 53.30
C ARG A 6 18.35 -6.52 52.04
N ALA A 7 19.54 -7.11 51.87
CA ALA A 7 20.36 -6.93 50.67
C ALA A 7 19.70 -7.55 49.42
N GLY A 8 19.12 -8.75 49.55
CA GLY A 8 18.39 -9.40 48.45
C GLY A 8 17.15 -8.63 47.99
N ALA A 9 16.38 -8.07 48.93
CA ALA A 9 15.23 -7.23 48.62
C ALA A 9 15.64 -5.94 47.89
N LEU A 10 16.73 -5.28 48.33
CA LEU A 10 17.22 -4.05 47.72
C LEU A 10 17.70 -4.28 46.27
N ILE A 11 18.40 -5.38 46.01
CA ILE A 11 18.86 -5.75 44.66
C ILE A 11 17.65 -6.03 43.74
N PHE A 12 16.63 -6.73 44.23
CA PHE A 12 15.42 -7.00 43.47
C PHE A 12 14.67 -5.72 43.09
N PHE A 13 14.54 -4.76 44.02
CA PHE A 13 13.91 -3.46 43.74
C PHE A 13 14.68 -2.64 42.70
N VAL A 14 16.01 -2.62 42.75
CA VAL A 14 16.85 -1.90 41.78
C VAL A 14 16.73 -2.52 40.38
N LEU A 15 16.73 -3.86 40.28
CA LEU A 15 16.57 -4.55 39.00
C LEU A 15 15.16 -4.36 38.41
N ALA A 16 14.11 -4.43 39.25
CA ALA A 16 12.75 -4.18 38.82
C ALA A 16 12.54 -2.73 38.35
N ALA A 17 13.10 -1.75 39.07
CA ALA A 17 13.05 -0.34 38.66
C ALA A 17 13.85 -0.09 37.36
N GLY A 18 15.00 -0.73 37.19
CA GLY A 18 15.78 -0.65 35.95
C GLY A 18 15.05 -1.23 34.75
N ALA A 19 14.40 -2.39 34.92
CA ALA A 19 13.56 -2.99 33.87
C ALA A 19 12.35 -2.11 33.54
N LEU A 20 11.69 -1.52 34.54
CA LEU A 20 10.57 -0.61 34.32
C LEU A 20 11.01 0.65 33.57
N CYS A 21 12.15 1.25 33.94
CA CYS A 21 12.73 2.39 33.23
C CYS A 21 13.14 2.03 31.79
N ALA A 22 13.66 0.83 31.54
CA ALA A 22 14.02 0.38 30.20
C ALA A 22 12.77 0.17 29.32
N VAL A 23 11.69 -0.41 29.87
CA VAL A 23 10.39 -0.55 29.18
C VAL A 23 9.77 0.82 28.91
N PHE A 24 9.84 1.74 29.87
CA PHE A 24 9.30 3.10 29.71
C PHE A 24 10.14 3.92 28.72
N ALA A 25 11.46 3.80 28.75
CA ALA A 25 12.36 4.44 27.79
C ALA A 25 12.18 3.85 26.39
N PHE A 26 11.98 2.53 26.27
CA PHE A 26 11.65 1.89 25.00
C PHE A 26 10.28 2.35 24.48
N ALA A 27 9.28 2.45 25.35
CA ALA A 27 7.95 2.99 24.99
C ALA A 27 8.06 4.45 24.50
N LEU A 28 8.81 5.30 25.21
CA LEU A 28 9.06 6.69 24.83
C LEU A 28 9.94 6.84 23.58
N TRP A 29 10.78 5.86 23.26
CA TRP A 29 11.58 5.84 22.03
C TRP A 29 10.78 5.29 20.84
N SER A 30 9.83 4.39 21.11
CA SER A 30 8.93 3.79 20.11
C SER A 30 7.76 4.69 19.72
N THR A 31 7.50 5.76 20.47
CA THR A 31 6.62 6.83 19.99
C THR A 31 7.38 7.68 18.99
N ASP A 32 7.46 7.22 17.74
CA ASP A 32 7.80 8.05 16.59
C ASP A 32 6.65 9.04 16.37
N SER A 33 6.51 9.98 17.30
CA SER A 33 5.47 10.99 17.27
C SER A 33 5.91 12.05 16.28
N ARG A 34 5.68 11.80 14.99
CA ARG A 34 5.66 12.88 14.01
C ARG A 34 4.71 13.96 14.57
N PRO A 35 5.15 15.21 14.73
CA PRO A 35 4.27 16.26 15.24
C PRO A 35 3.13 16.49 14.23
N GLY A 36 1.91 16.10 14.59
CA GLY A 36 0.71 16.29 13.76
C GLY A 36 -0.21 15.07 13.74
N PRO A 37 -1.41 15.20 13.14
CA PRO A 37 -2.27 14.05 12.87
C PRO A 37 -1.59 13.09 11.88
N ALA A 38 -1.89 11.80 12.00
CA ALA A 38 -1.45 10.81 11.02
C ALA A 38 -1.98 11.19 9.62
N ARG A 39 -1.23 10.90 8.56
CA ARG A 39 -1.59 11.29 7.20
C ARG A 39 -1.94 10.08 6.35
N ALA A 40 -3.01 10.19 5.58
CA ALA A 40 -3.43 9.17 4.62
C ALA A 40 -3.57 9.76 3.22
N ALA A 41 -3.17 9.01 2.19
CA ALA A 41 -3.43 9.36 0.80
C ALA A 41 -4.37 8.35 0.15
N ILE A 42 -5.37 8.84 -0.56
CA ILE A 42 -6.16 8.05 -1.52
C ILE A 42 -5.67 8.40 -2.92
N ILE A 43 -4.96 7.48 -3.56
CA ILE A 43 -4.35 7.65 -4.88
C ILE A 43 -5.21 6.91 -5.89
N ASP A 44 -6.04 7.62 -6.65
CA ASP A 44 -7.13 7.01 -7.42
C ASP A 44 -6.90 7.08 -8.93
N GLN A 45 -5.89 6.35 -9.40
CA GLN A 45 -5.59 6.18 -10.82
C GLN A 45 -6.75 5.50 -11.56
N ALA A 46 -7.41 4.53 -10.93
CA ALA A 46 -8.47 3.76 -11.58
C ALA A 46 -9.75 4.58 -11.81
N SER A 47 -9.96 5.69 -11.09
CA SER A 47 -11.11 6.60 -11.29
C SER A 47 -11.33 7.02 -12.74
N LEU A 48 -10.26 7.10 -13.53
CA LEU A 48 -10.31 7.45 -14.95
C LEU A 48 -11.06 6.43 -15.83
N THR A 49 -11.25 5.21 -15.33
CA THR A 49 -11.87 4.11 -16.07
C THR A 49 -12.95 3.36 -15.30
N GLN A 50 -12.89 3.44 -13.97
CA GLN A 50 -13.79 2.80 -13.02
C GLN A 50 -14.13 3.83 -11.94
N PRO A 51 -14.89 4.89 -12.24
CA PRO A 51 -15.21 5.91 -11.25
C PRO A 51 -16.04 5.33 -10.11
N ASN A 52 -15.66 5.63 -8.87
CA ASN A 52 -16.42 5.22 -7.68
C ASN A 52 -16.37 6.32 -6.58
N PRO A 53 -17.14 7.41 -6.74
CA PRO A 53 -17.14 8.50 -5.75
C PRO A 53 -17.66 8.06 -4.37
N SER A 54 -18.51 7.02 -4.32
CA SER A 54 -19.03 6.48 -3.06
C SER A 54 -17.92 5.85 -2.22
N LEU A 55 -17.06 5.03 -2.82
CA LEU A 55 -15.88 4.49 -2.15
C LEU A 55 -14.98 5.61 -1.64
N VAL A 56 -14.67 6.60 -2.49
CA VAL A 56 -13.79 7.72 -2.11
C VAL A 56 -14.35 8.47 -0.90
N TRP A 57 -15.66 8.77 -0.90
CA TRP A 57 -16.32 9.43 0.22
C TRP A 57 -16.27 8.58 1.49
N THR A 58 -16.59 7.30 1.38
CA THR A 58 -16.60 6.35 2.50
C THR A 58 -15.20 6.20 3.10
N ALA A 59 -14.18 5.96 2.27
CA ALA A 59 -12.80 5.82 2.71
C ALA A 59 -12.28 7.10 3.37
N THR A 60 -12.53 8.26 2.75
CA THR A 60 -12.18 9.57 3.33
C THR A 60 -12.83 9.77 4.69
N SER A 61 -14.14 9.48 4.79
CA SER A 61 -14.89 9.68 6.03
C SER A 61 -14.39 8.78 7.16
N ARG A 62 -14.11 7.50 6.89
CA ARG A 62 -13.58 6.55 7.88
C ARG A 62 -12.18 6.95 8.36
N LEU A 63 -11.27 7.27 7.43
CA LEU A 63 -9.92 7.71 7.77
C LEU A 63 -9.94 9.01 8.59
N ALA A 64 -10.77 9.99 8.20
CA ALA A 64 -10.91 11.24 8.94
C ALA A 64 -11.48 11.01 10.35
N GLN A 65 -12.47 10.12 10.52
CA GLN A 65 -13.01 9.75 11.82
C GLN A 65 -11.97 9.05 12.71
N ALA A 66 -11.05 8.30 12.11
CA ALA A 66 -9.90 7.71 12.79
C ALA A 66 -8.76 8.72 13.09
N GLY A 67 -8.95 10.00 12.78
CA GLY A 67 -8.00 11.07 13.09
C GLY A 67 -6.94 11.32 12.02
N TYR A 68 -7.08 10.73 10.83
CA TYR A 68 -6.17 11.01 9.73
C TYR A 68 -6.48 12.36 9.06
N GLN A 69 -5.44 13.09 8.68
CA GLN A 69 -5.52 14.07 7.61
C GLN A 69 -5.47 13.32 6.27
N VAL A 70 -6.54 13.43 5.47
CA VAL A 70 -6.70 12.67 4.23
C VAL A 70 -6.48 13.55 3.02
N ASP A 71 -5.54 13.17 2.17
CA ASP A 71 -5.30 13.78 0.85
C ASP A 71 -5.88 12.87 -0.25
N TYR A 72 -6.72 13.42 -1.11
CA TYR A 72 -7.21 12.73 -2.31
C TYR A 72 -6.43 13.17 -3.54
N ILE A 73 -5.81 12.20 -4.21
CA ILE A 73 -4.98 12.42 -5.40
C ILE A 73 -5.78 11.86 -6.59
N PRO A 74 -6.38 12.74 -7.41
CA PRO A 74 -7.20 12.31 -8.53
C PRO A 74 -6.34 11.65 -9.60
N GLY A 75 -6.95 10.79 -10.41
CA GLY A 75 -6.26 9.96 -11.39
C GLY A 75 -5.34 10.76 -12.31
N GLU A 76 -5.75 11.94 -12.76
CA GLU A 76 -4.96 12.81 -13.66
C GLU A 76 -3.62 13.27 -13.04
N GLN A 77 -3.51 13.30 -11.70
CA GLN A 77 -2.30 13.70 -10.99
C GLN A 77 -1.36 12.53 -10.68
N VAL A 78 -1.79 11.28 -10.94
CA VAL A 78 -1.01 10.07 -10.69
C VAL A 78 0.05 9.87 -11.79
N THR A 79 1.14 10.63 -11.71
CA THR A 79 2.25 10.64 -12.68
C THR A 79 3.48 9.88 -12.17
N VAL A 80 4.48 9.68 -13.03
CA VAL A 80 5.77 9.09 -12.62
C VAL A 80 6.44 9.97 -11.54
N ASP A 81 6.45 11.29 -11.73
CA ASP A 81 7.08 12.22 -10.78
C ASP A 81 6.29 12.40 -9.48
N PHE A 82 4.98 12.16 -9.50
CA PHE A 82 4.18 12.03 -8.29
C PHE A 82 4.68 10.84 -7.46
N TYR A 83 4.70 9.64 -8.04
CA TYR A 83 5.16 8.45 -7.33
C TYR A 83 6.63 8.53 -6.90
N ARG A 84 7.47 9.21 -7.68
CA ARG A 84 8.88 9.42 -7.31
C ARG A 84 9.03 10.13 -5.97
N ARG A 85 8.18 11.11 -5.69
CA ARG A 85 8.21 11.94 -4.47
C ARG A 85 7.20 11.52 -3.42
N LEU A 86 6.43 10.46 -3.68
CA LEU A 86 5.41 9.95 -2.77
C LEU A 86 5.96 9.65 -1.37
N PRO A 87 7.13 8.99 -1.20
CA PRO A 87 7.65 8.72 0.14
C PRO A 87 8.00 9.99 0.93
N GLU A 88 8.45 11.06 0.26
CA GLU A 88 8.76 12.35 0.90
C GLU A 88 7.54 13.03 1.51
N GLN A 89 6.34 12.59 1.16
CA GLN A 89 5.10 13.14 1.70
C GLN A 89 4.81 12.65 3.12
N GLY A 90 5.48 11.59 3.60
CA GLY A 90 5.33 11.13 4.98
C GLY A 90 3.91 10.67 5.34
N TYR A 91 3.25 9.94 4.42
CA TYR A 91 1.97 9.30 4.70
C TYR A 91 2.17 8.06 5.58
N ASP A 92 1.29 7.87 6.56
CA ASP A 92 1.25 6.67 7.41
C ASP A 92 0.32 5.59 6.82
N LEU A 93 -0.58 5.98 5.92
CA LEU A 93 -1.42 5.08 5.13
C LEU A 93 -1.49 5.51 3.66
N LEU A 94 -1.32 4.55 2.75
CA LEU A 94 -1.49 4.74 1.32
C LEU A 94 -2.60 3.80 0.83
N LEU A 95 -3.73 4.36 0.42
CA LEU A 95 -4.79 3.65 -0.29
C LEU A 95 -4.60 3.86 -1.80
N ILE A 96 -4.02 2.88 -2.48
CA ILE A 96 -3.65 2.99 -3.89
C ILE A 96 -4.67 2.24 -4.74
N ARG A 97 -5.59 2.98 -5.37
CA ARG A 97 -6.60 2.46 -6.27
C ARG A 97 -6.15 2.62 -7.72
N THR A 98 -5.67 1.52 -8.31
CA THR A 98 -4.94 1.57 -9.58
C THR A 98 -5.10 0.30 -10.39
N HIS A 99 -4.96 0.42 -11.71
CA HIS A 99 -4.67 -0.75 -12.53
C HIS A 99 -3.27 -1.30 -12.16
N SER A 100 -3.12 -2.61 -12.22
CA SER A 100 -1.85 -3.29 -11.98
C SER A 100 -1.84 -4.65 -12.68
N GLY A 101 -0.64 -5.22 -12.83
CA GLY A 101 -0.48 -6.46 -13.58
C GLY A 101 0.87 -7.10 -13.37
N LEU A 102 1.14 -8.11 -14.21
CA LEU A 102 2.43 -8.79 -14.26
C LEU A 102 3.17 -8.38 -15.52
N ILE A 103 4.47 -8.11 -15.38
CA ILE A 103 5.34 -7.80 -16.50
C ILE A 103 5.55 -9.07 -17.34
N GLY A 104 5.29 -8.97 -18.65
CA GLY A 104 5.48 -10.06 -19.61
C GLY A 104 6.88 -10.12 -20.23
N GLU A 105 7.71 -9.10 -20.04
CA GLU A 105 9.06 -9.02 -20.60
C GLU A 105 10.03 -9.99 -19.92
N ALA A 106 10.86 -10.70 -20.70
CA ALA A 106 11.67 -11.82 -20.23
C ALA A 106 12.57 -11.48 -19.01
N GLN A 107 13.18 -10.29 -18.97
CA GLN A 107 14.09 -9.89 -17.89
C GLN A 107 13.38 -9.54 -16.57
N GLN A 108 12.08 -9.25 -16.62
CA GLN A 108 11.26 -8.86 -15.46
C GLN A 108 10.01 -9.73 -15.35
N GLN A 109 10.03 -10.90 -15.97
CA GLN A 109 8.85 -11.73 -16.15
C GLN A 109 8.20 -12.04 -14.79
N ASN A 110 6.87 -11.90 -14.74
CA ASN A 110 6.05 -12.14 -13.54
C ASN A 110 6.32 -11.18 -12.38
N GLN A 111 7.07 -10.10 -12.56
CA GLN A 111 7.13 -9.03 -11.56
C GLN A 111 5.84 -8.20 -11.59
N GLY A 112 5.33 -7.84 -10.42
CA GLY A 112 4.16 -6.97 -10.29
C GLY A 112 4.50 -5.53 -10.65
N PHE A 113 3.58 -4.82 -11.32
CA PHE A 113 3.72 -3.39 -11.60
C PHE A 113 2.38 -2.67 -11.38
N ILE A 114 2.44 -1.36 -11.11
CA ILE A 114 1.25 -0.49 -11.03
C ILE A 114 1.25 0.54 -12.14
N PHE A 115 0.07 0.97 -12.58
CA PHE A 115 -0.07 1.98 -13.60
C PHE A 115 0.11 3.39 -13.03
N THR A 116 0.64 4.28 -13.87
CA THR A 116 0.41 5.73 -13.77
C THR A 116 -0.69 6.14 -14.75
N SER A 117 -1.15 7.38 -14.66
CA SER A 117 -2.01 8.02 -15.68
C SER A 117 -1.22 8.72 -16.76
N GLU A 118 0.11 8.62 -16.73
CA GLU A 118 0.98 9.37 -17.61
C GLU A 118 1.22 8.63 -18.92
N THR A 119 1.01 9.32 -20.05
CA THR A 119 1.28 8.76 -21.38
C THR A 119 2.77 8.45 -21.55
N TYR A 120 3.04 7.25 -22.04
CA TYR A 120 4.38 6.80 -22.36
C TYR A 120 5.00 7.62 -23.49
N HIS A 121 6.24 8.05 -23.28
CA HIS A 121 7.08 8.66 -24.32
C HIS A 121 8.53 8.14 -24.22
N GLU A 122 9.09 7.72 -25.35
CA GLU A 122 10.45 7.17 -25.46
C GLU A 122 11.53 8.16 -24.98
N THR A 123 11.26 9.46 -25.04
CA THR A 123 12.19 10.54 -24.70
C THR A 123 12.06 11.06 -23.27
N LYS A 124 11.09 10.58 -22.48
CA LYS A 124 10.88 11.01 -21.09
C LYS A 124 11.41 9.96 -20.10
N TYR A 125 12.03 10.37 -18.99
CA TYR A 125 12.57 9.44 -17.99
C TYR A 125 13.53 8.38 -18.57
N ILE A 126 14.37 8.79 -19.53
CA ILE A 126 15.26 7.87 -20.28
C ILE A 126 16.07 6.98 -19.34
N GLU A 127 16.58 7.53 -18.25
CA GLU A 127 17.37 6.78 -17.27
C GLU A 127 16.53 5.80 -16.43
N ASP A 128 15.26 6.08 -16.17
CA ASP A 128 14.37 5.12 -15.52
C ASP A 128 13.95 4.01 -16.48
N GLN A 129 13.72 4.33 -17.76
CA GLN A 129 13.44 3.33 -18.79
C GLN A 129 14.64 2.39 -18.99
N ARG A 130 15.86 2.92 -19.12
CA ARG A 130 17.09 2.12 -19.24
C ARG A 130 17.35 1.23 -18.03
N ALA A 131 17.08 1.77 -16.84
CA ALA A 131 17.19 1.03 -15.58
C ALA A 131 16.03 0.07 -15.32
N ARG A 132 15.06 -0.07 -16.26
CA ARG A 132 13.88 -0.93 -16.11
C ARG A 132 13.02 -0.61 -14.88
N ARG A 133 13.03 0.65 -14.47
CA ARG A 133 12.14 1.18 -13.43
C ARG A 133 10.75 1.45 -14.02
N LEU A 134 10.68 1.80 -15.30
CA LEU A 134 9.43 2.04 -16.02
C LEU A 134 9.23 0.99 -17.10
N ILE A 135 7.98 0.60 -17.32
CA ILE A 135 7.55 -0.25 -18.43
C ILE A 135 6.48 0.47 -19.27
N VAL A 136 6.22 -0.06 -20.48
CA VAL A 136 5.05 0.33 -21.27
C VAL A 136 3.87 -0.51 -20.82
N ALA A 137 2.82 0.15 -20.34
CA ALA A 137 1.62 -0.50 -19.86
C ALA A 137 0.39 -0.03 -20.66
N SER A 138 -0.54 -0.94 -20.87
CA SER A 138 -1.80 -0.66 -21.58
C SER A 138 -2.93 -1.49 -20.99
N TYR A 139 -4.12 -0.92 -20.93
CA TYR A 139 -5.36 -1.63 -20.64
C TYR A 139 -6.38 -1.29 -21.72
N ALA A 140 -7.24 -2.25 -22.05
CA ALA A 140 -8.37 -1.99 -22.92
C ALA A 140 -9.46 -1.27 -22.11
N THR A 141 -9.91 -0.11 -22.58
CA THR A 141 -11.07 0.62 -22.03
C THR A 141 -12.39 0.22 -22.68
N THR A 142 -12.40 -0.83 -23.50
CA THR A 142 -13.57 -1.18 -24.31
C THR A 142 -14.75 -1.55 -23.43
N TYR A 143 -15.83 -0.78 -23.56
CA TYR A 143 -17.16 -1.17 -23.13
C TYR A 143 -17.66 -2.35 -23.99
N PRO A 144 -18.57 -3.19 -23.48
CA PRO A 144 -19.18 -4.26 -24.27
C PRO A 144 -19.78 -3.72 -25.57
N GLY A 145 -19.28 -4.21 -26.72
CA GLY A 145 -19.73 -3.79 -28.06
C GLY A 145 -18.85 -2.75 -28.75
N GLU A 146 -17.84 -2.19 -28.07
CA GLU A 146 -16.87 -1.29 -28.68
C GLU A 146 -15.59 -2.03 -29.05
N SER A 147 -15.11 -1.82 -30.27
CA SER A 147 -13.78 -2.26 -30.71
C SER A 147 -12.88 -1.04 -30.78
N VAL A 148 -11.93 -0.93 -29.86
CA VAL A 148 -10.86 0.08 -29.94
C VAL A 148 -9.76 -0.51 -30.82
N ALA A 149 -9.33 0.21 -31.86
CA ALA A 149 -8.21 -0.24 -32.67
C ALA A 149 -6.95 -0.30 -31.78
N LEU A 150 -6.09 -1.31 -31.98
CA LEU A 150 -4.89 -1.50 -31.14
C LEU A 150 -4.01 -0.24 -31.05
N ARG A 151 -3.99 0.58 -32.11
CA ARG A 151 -3.26 1.86 -32.16
C ARG A 151 -3.82 2.95 -31.24
N ASP A 152 -5.09 2.83 -30.86
CA ASP A 152 -5.82 3.80 -30.06
C ASP A 152 -5.86 3.38 -28.57
N ILE A 153 -5.30 2.21 -28.24
CA ILE A 153 -5.11 1.79 -26.85
C ILE A 153 -4.03 2.68 -26.22
N PRO A 154 -4.32 3.35 -25.09
CA PRO A 154 -3.34 4.21 -24.45
C PRO A 154 -2.12 3.41 -24.02
N ARG A 155 -0.95 3.95 -24.33
CA ARG A 155 0.33 3.49 -23.79
C ARG A 155 0.69 4.41 -22.64
N LEU A 156 0.75 3.88 -21.44
CA LEU A 156 1.02 4.59 -20.20
C LEU A 156 2.34 4.09 -19.61
N PHE A 157 2.97 4.91 -18.76
CA PHE A 157 4.06 4.42 -17.92
C PHE A 157 3.50 3.52 -16.81
N GLY A 158 4.05 2.32 -16.70
CA GLY A 158 3.89 1.45 -15.54
C GLY A 158 5.14 1.47 -14.66
N LEU A 159 4.97 1.35 -13.35
CA LEU A 159 6.04 1.36 -12.35
C LEU A 159 6.37 -0.07 -11.94
N ALA A 160 7.56 -0.53 -12.34
CA ALA A 160 8.08 -1.85 -11.96
C ALA A 160 8.64 -1.83 -10.52
N PRO A 161 8.93 -2.99 -9.91
CA PRO A 161 9.48 -3.03 -8.55
C PRO A 161 10.79 -2.24 -8.40
N GLU A 162 11.61 -2.20 -9.45
CA GLU A 162 12.87 -1.45 -9.44
C GLU A 162 12.65 0.06 -9.26
N PHE A 163 11.51 0.60 -9.69
CA PHE A 163 11.15 1.98 -9.42
C PHE A 163 11.07 2.27 -7.92
N PHE A 164 10.50 1.36 -7.13
CA PHE A 164 10.39 1.54 -5.69
C PHE A 164 11.71 1.25 -4.96
N ARG A 165 12.58 0.41 -5.52
CA ARG A 165 13.90 0.14 -4.94
C ARG A 165 14.86 1.33 -5.10
N SER A 166 14.91 1.92 -6.30
CA SER A 166 15.95 2.88 -6.68
C SER A 166 15.46 4.09 -7.47
N GLY A 167 14.18 4.15 -7.81
CA GLY A 167 13.54 5.26 -8.53
C GLY A 167 12.97 6.35 -7.63
N VAL A 168 12.39 5.98 -6.49
CA VAL A 168 11.76 6.94 -5.57
C VAL A 168 12.78 7.66 -4.68
N THR A 169 12.43 8.87 -4.24
CA THR A 169 13.19 9.64 -3.25
C THR A 169 12.52 9.51 -1.88
N GLY A 170 13.31 9.31 -0.82
CA GLY A 170 12.80 9.10 0.54
C GLY A 170 12.43 7.65 0.86
N SER A 171 11.73 7.45 1.98
CA SER A 171 11.29 6.16 2.52
C SER A 171 9.82 6.26 2.93
N PHE A 172 9.10 5.15 2.90
CA PHE A 172 7.69 5.08 3.32
C PHE A 172 7.52 5.06 4.84
N ASP A 173 8.62 4.99 5.60
CA ASP A 173 8.67 5.27 7.05
C ASP A 173 7.55 4.61 7.87
N GLY A 174 7.34 3.31 7.65
CA GLY A 174 6.35 2.51 8.36
C GLY A 174 4.93 2.59 7.80
N ALA A 175 4.71 3.17 6.63
CA ALA A 175 3.38 3.28 6.03
C ALA A 175 2.71 1.91 5.83
N LEU A 176 1.41 1.86 6.08
CA LEU A 176 0.53 0.78 5.64
C LEU A 176 0.11 1.05 4.19
N VAL A 177 0.43 0.13 3.27
CA VAL A 177 0.04 0.25 1.86
C VAL A 177 -1.12 -0.71 1.57
N ILE A 178 -2.26 -0.18 1.14
CA ILE A 178 -3.39 -0.95 0.65
C ILE A 178 -3.43 -0.76 -0.87
N LEU A 179 -2.96 -1.77 -1.61
CA LEU A 179 -2.91 -1.76 -3.07
C LEU A 179 -4.16 -2.45 -3.64
N MET A 180 -5.08 -1.64 -4.13
CA MET A 180 -6.34 -2.06 -4.74
C MET A 180 -6.15 -2.25 -6.25
N GLY A 181 -5.49 -3.34 -6.61
CA GLY A 181 -5.26 -3.69 -8.01
C GLY A 181 -4.91 -5.17 -8.19
N CYS A 182 -5.05 -5.64 -9.42
CA CYS A 182 -4.72 -7.01 -9.80
C CYS A 182 -3.24 -7.34 -9.57
N ASN A 183 -2.98 -8.57 -9.12
CA ASN A 183 -1.65 -9.17 -9.07
C ASN A 183 -0.59 -8.50 -8.19
N GLY A 184 -0.96 -7.62 -7.26
CA GLY A 184 0.02 -6.99 -6.38
C GLY A 184 0.73 -7.95 -5.41
N LEU A 185 0.15 -9.15 -5.19
CA LEU A 185 0.74 -10.26 -4.43
C LEU A 185 0.66 -11.62 -5.16
N THR A 186 0.50 -11.63 -6.49
CA THR A 186 0.70 -12.87 -7.27
C THR A 186 2.16 -13.30 -7.19
N THR A 187 3.06 -12.31 -7.23
CA THR A 187 4.44 -12.45 -6.76
C THR A 187 4.70 -11.40 -5.70
N ASP A 188 5.59 -11.69 -4.76
CA ASP A 188 5.92 -10.73 -3.70
C ASP A 188 6.81 -9.59 -4.21
N SER A 189 7.22 -9.60 -5.49
CA SER A 189 8.25 -8.70 -6.03
C SER A 189 8.00 -7.21 -5.79
N LEU A 190 6.76 -6.76 -6.02
CA LEU A 190 6.35 -5.37 -5.79
C LEU A 190 6.24 -5.06 -4.30
N ALA A 191 5.61 -5.94 -3.53
CA ALA A 191 5.46 -5.79 -2.10
C ALA A 191 6.81 -5.78 -1.36
N THR A 192 7.75 -6.65 -1.75
CA THR A 192 9.14 -6.65 -1.28
C THR A 192 9.85 -5.34 -1.62
N ALA A 193 9.62 -4.76 -2.80
CA ALA A 193 10.23 -3.49 -3.16
C ALA A 193 9.69 -2.31 -2.32
N LEU A 194 8.38 -2.28 -2.06
CA LEU A 194 7.75 -1.30 -1.17
C LEU A 194 8.21 -1.46 0.28
N ALA A 195 8.22 -2.70 0.80
CA ALA A 195 8.69 -3.00 2.16
C ALA A 195 10.18 -2.67 2.32
N GLY A 196 11.00 -3.03 1.34
CA GLY A 196 12.42 -2.67 1.28
C GLY A 196 12.66 -1.16 1.18
N ARG A 197 11.63 -0.38 0.82
CA ARG A 197 11.63 1.08 0.83
C ARG A 197 10.89 1.68 2.03
N GLY A 198 10.68 0.90 3.08
CA GLY A 198 10.20 1.37 4.38
C GLY A 198 8.71 1.18 4.65
N ALA A 199 7.92 0.58 3.74
CA ALA A 199 6.54 0.26 4.05
C ALA A 199 6.49 -0.83 5.14
N ARG A 200 5.63 -0.69 6.13
CA ARG A 200 5.50 -1.69 7.21
C ARG A 200 4.84 -2.96 6.69
N GLN A 201 3.72 -2.80 5.99
CA GLN A 201 2.92 -3.88 5.42
C GLN A 201 2.28 -3.42 4.12
N VAL A 202 2.11 -4.37 3.19
CA VAL A 202 1.43 -4.21 1.91
C VAL A 202 0.28 -5.20 1.84
N LEU A 203 -0.92 -4.68 1.62
CA LEU A 203 -2.14 -5.46 1.44
C LEU A 203 -2.52 -5.42 -0.03
N SER A 204 -2.71 -6.58 -0.67
CA SER A 204 -3.08 -6.64 -2.09
C SER A 204 -3.66 -8.01 -2.46
N TRP A 205 -4.18 -8.10 -3.68
CA TRP A 205 -4.69 -9.32 -4.28
C TRP A 205 -3.61 -10.22 -4.85
N ASP A 206 -3.77 -11.54 -4.69
CA ASP A 206 -2.88 -12.59 -5.19
C ASP A 206 -3.16 -13.02 -6.65
N GLY A 207 -3.96 -12.23 -7.37
CA GLY A 207 -4.32 -12.47 -8.75
C GLY A 207 -5.25 -11.38 -9.29
N LEU A 208 -6.06 -11.71 -10.29
CA LEU A 208 -7.02 -10.79 -10.88
C LEU A 208 -8.15 -10.48 -9.91
N VAL A 209 -8.66 -9.24 -9.93
CA VAL A 209 -9.80 -8.81 -9.14
C VAL A 209 -10.65 -7.85 -9.95
N SER A 210 -11.97 -7.95 -9.84
CA SER A 210 -12.90 -6.99 -10.42
C SER A 210 -12.91 -5.68 -9.63
N ALA A 211 -13.08 -4.54 -10.32
CA ALA A 211 -13.08 -3.22 -9.69
C ALA A 211 -14.11 -3.11 -8.56
N SER A 212 -15.34 -3.59 -8.79
CA SER A 212 -16.39 -3.59 -7.77
C SER A 212 -16.07 -4.47 -6.56
N HIS A 213 -15.39 -5.60 -6.76
CA HIS A 213 -15.05 -6.50 -5.66
C HIS A 213 -13.92 -5.96 -4.80
N THR A 214 -12.85 -5.41 -5.41
CA THR A 214 -11.79 -4.77 -4.62
C THR A 214 -12.32 -3.54 -3.89
N ASP A 215 -13.22 -2.75 -4.49
CA ASP A 215 -13.81 -1.58 -3.83
C ASP A 215 -14.62 -2.02 -2.58
N ALA A 216 -15.51 -3.02 -2.72
CA ALA A 216 -16.32 -3.54 -1.62
C ALA A 216 -15.48 -4.18 -0.50
N ALA A 217 -14.48 -4.99 -0.86
CA ALA A 217 -13.56 -5.61 0.10
C ALA A 217 -12.77 -4.54 0.87
N THR A 218 -12.29 -3.51 0.18
CA THR A 218 -11.56 -2.42 0.82
C THR A 218 -12.45 -1.58 1.74
N GLU A 219 -13.70 -1.29 1.37
CA GLU A 219 -14.62 -0.63 2.30
C GLU A 219 -14.75 -1.42 3.60
N ARG A 220 -14.92 -2.74 3.50
CA ARG A 220 -15.06 -3.58 4.68
C ARG A 220 -13.76 -3.67 5.49
N LEU A 221 -12.62 -3.78 4.81
CA LEU A 221 -11.31 -3.74 5.44
C LEU A 221 -11.10 -2.45 6.24
N LEU A 222 -11.45 -1.28 5.67
CA LEU A 222 -11.30 0.00 6.36
C LEU A 222 -12.19 0.07 7.61
N ALA A 223 -13.40 -0.49 7.58
CA ALA A 223 -14.24 -0.59 8.78
C ALA A 223 -13.56 -1.45 9.86
N HIS A 224 -13.03 -2.62 9.50
CA HIS A 224 -12.31 -3.47 10.44
C HIS A 224 -11.04 -2.82 11.04
N LEU A 225 -10.28 -2.09 10.22
CA LEU A 225 -9.07 -1.41 10.68
C LEU A 225 -9.39 -0.23 11.60
N PHE A 226 -10.41 0.57 11.28
CA PHE A 226 -10.57 1.91 11.86
C PHE A 226 -11.83 2.10 12.72
N GLU A 227 -12.88 1.32 12.47
CA GLU A 227 -14.07 1.32 13.33
C GLU A 227 -13.95 0.24 14.41
N ASP A 228 -13.55 -0.98 14.02
CA ASP A 228 -13.38 -2.09 14.97
C ASP A 228 -12.00 -2.08 15.67
N GLY A 229 -11.03 -1.35 15.12
CA GLY A 229 -9.67 -1.23 15.68
C GLY A 229 -8.86 -2.54 15.62
N LEU A 230 -9.13 -3.40 14.64
CA LEU A 230 -8.48 -4.71 14.55
C LEU A 230 -7.04 -4.61 14.03
N PRO A 231 -6.14 -5.51 14.49
CA PRO A 231 -4.84 -5.70 13.86
C PRO A 231 -4.97 -6.01 12.36
N VAL A 232 -3.98 -5.63 11.56
CA VAL A 232 -4.03 -5.71 10.08
C VAL A 232 -4.38 -7.12 9.59
N GLU A 233 -3.70 -8.14 10.11
CA GLU A 233 -3.90 -9.54 9.73
C GLU A 233 -5.31 -10.02 10.08
N GLU A 234 -5.82 -9.63 11.25
CA GLU A 234 -7.17 -9.98 11.66
C GLU A 234 -8.22 -9.25 10.82
N ALA A 235 -7.99 -7.97 10.50
CA ALA A 235 -8.86 -7.20 9.62
C ALA A 235 -8.94 -7.82 8.21
N VAL A 236 -7.81 -8.27 7.65
CA VAL A 236 -7.81 -8.99 6.36
C VAL A 236 -8.53 -10.33 6.48
N ALA A 237 -8.25 -11.11 7.54
CA ALA A 237 -8.91 -12.40 7.74
C ALA A 237 -10.43 -12.27 7.87
N ARG A 238 -10.92 -11.28 8.64
CA ARG A 238 -12.36 -11.02 8.77
C ARG A 238 -12.97 -10.50 7.48
N THR A 239 -12.29 -9.59 6.77
CA THR A 239 -12.71 -9.15 5.43
C THR A 239 -12.88 -10.33 4.50
N MET A 240 -11.92 -11.26 4.48
CA MET A 240 -11.98 -12.45 3.63
C MET A 240 -13.02 -13.48 4.08
N ALA A 241 -13.36 -13.54 5.37
CA ALA A 241 -14.44 -14.37 5.86
C ALA A 241 -15.83 -13.84 5.47
N GLU A 242 -15.99 -12.51 5.41
CA GLU A 242 -17.27 -11.86 5.13
C GLU A 242 -17.50 -11.60 3.63
N VAL A 243 -16.51 -11.04 2.94
CA VAL A 243 -16.59 -10.66 1.52
C VAL A 243 -16.17 -11.82 0.61
N GLY A 244 -15.18 -12.61 1.03
CA GLY A 244 -14.69 -13.75 0.28
C GLY A 244 -13.78 -13.41 -0.91
N PRO A 245 -13.30 -14.46 -1.62
CA PRO A 245 -12.50 -14.30 -2.84
C PRO A 245 -13.28 -13.59 -3.94
N ASP A 246 -12.58 -13.00 -4.91
CA ASP A 246 -13.24 -12.47 -6.10
C ASP A 246 -14.09 -13.57 -6.77
N PRO A 247 -15.37 -13.32 -7.10
CA PRO A 247 -16.27 -14.35 -7.60
C PRO A 247 -15.88 -14.86 -9.00
N SER A 248 -15.23 -14.03 -9.81
CA SER A 248 -14.83 -14.36 -11.17
C SER A 248 -13.45 -14.99 -11.22
N TYR A 249 -12.51 -14.47 -10.43
CA TYR A 249 -11.10 -14.81 -10.50
C TYR A 249 -10.59 -15.70 -9.37
N ARG A 250 -11.38 -15.83 -8.29
CA ARG A 250 -11.06 -16.60 -7.07
C ARG A 250 -9.82 -16.12 -6.31
N SER A 251 -9.26 -14.97 -6.68
CA SER A 251 -8.16 -14.34 -5.96
C SER A 251 -8.60 -13.84 -4.59
N VAL A 252 -7.65 -13.76 -3.67
CA VAL A 252 -7.86 -13.38 -2.27
C VAL A 252 -6.97 -12.20 -1.89
N LEU A 253 -7.48 -11.38 -0.96
CA LEU A 253 -6.71 -10.31 -0.33
C LEU A 253 -5.72 -10.90 0.68
N ARG A 254 -4.46 -10.47 0.63
CA ARG A 254 -3.37 -10.94 1.49
C ARG A 254 -2.58 -9.79 2.08
N VAL A 255 -1.75 -10.11 3.08
CA VAL A 255 -0.80 -9.20 3.74
C VAL A 255 0.63 -9.66 3.44
N TYR A 256 1.53 -8.71 3.20
CA TYR A 256 2.96 -8.91 3.10
C TYR A 256 3.72 -7.90 3.98
N PRO A 257 4.79 -8.30 4.69
CA PRO A 257 5.18 -9.68 4.94
C PRO A 257 4.12 -10.42 5.78
N PRO A 258 4.02 -11.76 5.69
CA PRO A 258 3.12 -12.52 6.54
C PRO A 258 3.61 -12.53 7.99
N GLY A 259 2.72 -12.26 8.96
CA GLY A 259 2.97 -12.42 10.40
C GLY A 259 3.73 -11.25 11.03
N GLY A 260 3.29 -10.03 10.76
CA GLY A 260 3.79 -8.82 11.43
C GLY A 260 3.41 -8.74 12.91
#